data_AF-A0A483ANN7-F1
#
_entry.id   AF-A0A483ANN7-F1
#
_cell.length_a   1.000
_cell.length_b   1.000
_cell.length_c   1.000
_cell.angle_alpha   90.00
_cell.angle_beta   90.00
_cell.angle_gamma   90.00
#
_symmetry.space_group_name_H-M   'P 1'
#
loop_
_entity.id
_entity.type
_entity.pdbx_description
1 polymer ?
#
loop_
_entity_poly.entity_id
_entity_poly.type
_entity_poly.pdbx_seq_one_letter_code
_entity_poly.pdbx_strand_id
1 'polypeptide(L)'
;MEHTTQHGAIEGKTQTKAVKYYNLVLESYNLKSFEAMRMRATFQQIYQAPDMQTFRHLLQKWYHWVSQCSLLPMVETAKMVKRHWQGILECKLSSINNGILEGLNSVIQAAKRKARGYGKKHFKTMAYLLSEKLDLHRINGFLPTCF
;
A
#
# COMPACT_ATOMS: atom_id res chain seq x y z
N MET A 1 -26.51 65.84 -22.48
CA MET A 1 -26.56 64.63 -23.33
C MET A 1 -26.26 63.46 -22.42
N GLU A 2 -27.31 62.89 -21.86
CA GLU A 2 -27.27 61.61 -21.14
C GLU A 2 -27.02 60.50 -22.15
N HIS A 3 -26.20 59.50 -21.83
CA HIS A 3 -26.39 58.10 -22.23
C HIS A 3 -25.53 57.17 -21.33
N THR A 4 -26.18 56.74 -20.24
CA THR A 4 -26.25 55.38 -19.67
C THR A 4 -25.27 54.28 -20.13
N THR A 5 -24.57 53.73 -19.13
CA THR A 5 -24.44 52.31 -18.75
C THR A 5 -24.83 51.20 -19.76
N GLN A 6 -23.90 50.27 -20.02
CA GLN A 6 -24.13 48.81 -20.12
C GLN A 6 -22.83 48.12 -19.65
N HIS A 7 -22.70 47.57 -18.43
CA HIS A 7 -23.31 46.32 -17.95
C HIS A 7 -23.36 45.21 -19.03
N GLY A 8 -22.17 44.75 -19.43
CA GLY A 8 -21.98 43.46 -20.09
C GLY A 8 -21.99 42.34 -19.05
N ALA A 9 -23.15 41.72 -18.89
CA ALA A 9 -23.41 40.59 -18.02
C ALA A 9 -22.39 39.45 -18.22
N ILE A 10 -21.71 39.07 -17.15
CA ILE A 10 -21.06 37.76 -17.07
C ILE A 10 -22.20 36.75 -16.93
N GLU A 11 -22.56 36.12 -18.05
CA GLU A 11 -23.63 35.11 -18.12
C GLU A 11 -23.44 34.05 -17.04
N GLY A 12 -24.28 34.13 -16.01
CA GLY A 12 -24.54 33.01 -15.11
C GLY A 12 -25.19 31.89 -15.92
N LYS A 13 -24.37 30.98 -16.47
CA LYS A 13 -24.86 29.71 -17.02
C LYS A 13 -25.44 28.90 -15.88
N THR A 14 -26.74 29.06 -15.67
CA THR A 14 -27.55 28.30 -14.73
C THR A 14 -27.49 26.84 -15.16
N GLN A 15 -26.69 26.03 -14.47
CA GLN A 15 -26.56 24.60 -14.78
C GLN A 15 -27.94 23.93 -14.65
N THR A 16 -28.34 23.16 -15.66
CA THR A 16 -29.56 22.35 -15.64
C THR A 16 -29.57 21.48 -14.38
N LYS A 17 -30.73 21.33 -13.69
CA LYS A 17 -30.85 20.61 -12.41
C LYS A 17 -30.15 19.23 -12.39
N ALA A 18 -30.20 18.50 -13.50
CA ALA A 18 -29.51 17.23 -13.67
C ALA A 18 -27.97 17.36 -13.59
N VAL A 19 -27.38 18.34 -14.28
CA VAL A 19 -25.93 18.62 -14.26
C VAL A 19 -25.46 19.00 -12.85
N LYS A 20 -26.24 19.84 -12.15
CA LYS A 20 -25.96 20.19 -10.76
C LYS A 20 -25.98 18.96 -9.83
N TYR A 21 -26.95 18.06 -9.99
CA TYR A 21 -27.01 16.81 -9.22
C TYR A 21 -25.79 15.92 -9.48
N TYR A 22 -25.42 15.69 -10.74
CA TYR A 22 -24.24 14.89 -11.10
C TYR A 22 -22.95 15.48 -10.51
N ASN A 23 -22.77 16.80 -10.59
CA ASN A 23 -21.60 17.48 -10.02
C ASN A 23 -21.53 17.29 -8.49
N LEU A 24 -22.64 17.46 -7.77
CA LEU A 24 -22.70 17.22 -6.32
C LEU A 24 -22.38 15.76 -5.96
N VAL A 25 -22.88 14.81 -6.75
CA VAL A 25 -22.58 13.39 -6.55
C VAL A 25 -21.07 13.12 -6.76
N LEU A 26 -20.48 13.64 -7.85
CA LEU A 26 -19.05 13.50 -8.14
C LEU A 26 -18.18 14.14 -7.05
N GLU A 27 -18.51 15.35 -6.60
CA GLU A 27 -17.84 16.02 -5.48
C GLU A 27 -17.88 15.16 -4.22
N SER A 28 -19.03 14.58 -3.89
CA SER A 28 -19.16 13.71 -2.72
C SER A 28 -18.29 12.45 -2.79
N TYR A 29 -18.15 11.84 -3.98
CA TYR A 29 -17.27 10.69 -4.19
C TYR A 29 -15.80 11.07 -4.15
N ASN A 30 -15.44 12.22 -4.71
CA ASN A 30 -14.09 12.76 -4.67
C ASN A 30 -13.67 13.00 -3.22
N LEU A 31 -14.52 13.64 -2.41
CA LEU A 31 -14.26 13.87 -0.98
C LEU A 31 -14.03 12.56 -0.21
N LYS A 32 -14.87 11.55 -0.44
CA LYS A 32 -14.69 10.21 0.14
C LYS A 32 -13.35 9.57 -0.26
N SER A 33 -12.95 9.73 -1.52
CA SER A 33 -11.70 9.20 -2.05
C SER A 33 -10.48 9.92 -1.45
N PHE A 34 -10.54 11.25 -1.32
CA PHE A 34 -9.51 12.04 -0.66
C PHE A 34 -9.37 11.66 0.81
N GLU A 35 -10.49 11.48 1.52
CA GLU A 35 -10.47 11.07 2.92
C GLU A 35 -9.84 9.68 3.10
N ALA A 36 -10.20 8.70 2.25
CA ALA A 36 -9.54 7.40 2.22
C ALA A 36 -8.03 7.50 1.93
N MET A 37 -7.64 8.34 0.97
CA MET A 37 -6.25 8.57 0.62
C MET A 37 -5.48 9.20 1.79
N ARG A 38 -6.08 10.16 2.50
CA ARG A 38 -5.52 10.80 3.68
C ARG A 38 -5.31 9.79 4.81
N MET A 39 -6.29 8.91 5.06
CA MET A 39 -6.16 7.84 6.06
C MET A 39 -5.00 6.89 5.72
N ARG A 40 -4.86 6.50 4.45
CA ARG A 40 -3.76 5.66 3.97
C ARG A 40 -2.40 6.36 4.14
N ALA A 41 -2.28 7.61 3.70
CA ALA A 41 -1.04 8.37 3.79
C ALA A 41 -0.63 8.61 5.25
N THR A 42 -1.59 8.91 6.12
CA THR A 42 -1.35 9.04 7.57
C THR A 42 -0.82 7.73 8.14
N PHE A 43 -1.40 6.59 7.78
CA PHE A 43 -0.89 5.28 8.21
C PHE A 43 0.57 5.06 7.80
N GLN A 44 0.95 5.43 6.58
CA GLN A 44 2.34 5.33 6.11
C GLN A 44 3.28 6.27 6.90
N GLN A 45 2.85 7.48 7.22
CA GLN A 45 3.63 8.41 8.04
C GLN A 45 3.85 7.89 9.47
N ILE A 46 2.90 7.14 10.03
CA ILE A 46 3.06 6.54 11.36
C ILE A 46 4.26 5.59 11.40
N TYR A 47 4.56 4.88 10.30
CA TYR A 47 5.76 4.03 10.22
C TYR A 47 7.08 4.80 10.28
N GLN A 48 7.07 6.12 10.11
CA GLN A 48 8.24 6.98 10.28
C GLN A 48 8.45 7.42 11.73
N ALA A 49 7.60 6.98 12.67
CA ALA A 49 7.76 7.29 14.09
C ALA A 49 9.17 6.86 14.61
N PRO A 50 9.81 7.71 15.44
CA PRO A 50 11.19 7.52 15.88
C PRO A 50 11.33 6.37 16.88
N ASP A 51 10.30 6.10 17.67
CA ASP A 51 10.30 5.07 18.71
C ASP A 51 8.99 4.27 18.75
N MET A 52 9.03 3.14 19.45
CA MET A 52 7.89 2.22 19.57
C MET A 52 6.71 2.76 20.35
N GLN A 53 6.94 3.64 21.34
CA GLN A 53 5.85 4.21 22.12
C GLN A 53 5.07 5.20 21.27
N THR A 54 5.78 6.08 20.56
CA THR A 54 5.16 7.02 19.61
C THR A 54 4.44 6.27 18.50
N PHE A 55 5.03 5.20 17.94
CA PHE A 55 4.38 4.35 16.95
C PHE A 55 3.06 3.77 17.47
N ARG A 56 3.07 3.13 18.66
CA ARG A 56 1.87 2.56 19.29
C ARG A 56 0.78 3.59 19.49
N HIS A 57 1.14 4.75 20.04
CA HIS A 57 0.20 5.82 20.31
C HIS A 57 -0.45 6.36 19.03
N LEU A 58 0.35 6.65 18.01
CA LEU A 58 -0.13 7.15 16.72
C LEU A 58 -1.00 6.11 16.00
N LEU A 59 -0.59 4.84 16.01
CA LEU A 59 -1.36 3.74 15.42
C LEU A 59 -2.72 3.58 16.12
N GLN A 60 -2.77 3.74 17.44
CA GLN A 60 -4.01 3.69 18.21
C GLN A 60 -4.93 4.86 17.87
N LYS A 61 -4.38 6.08 17.76
CA LYS A 61 -5.13 7.27 17.35
C LYS A 61 -5.72 7.10 15.94
N TRP A 62 -4.91 6.58 15.02
CA TRP A 62 -5.36 6.27 13.66
C TRP A 62 -6.47 5.23 13.64
N TYR A 63 -6.35 4.15 14.42
CA TYR A 63 -7.38 3.11 14.49
C TYR A 63 -8.74 3.68 14.93
N HIS A 64 -8.77 4.53 15.96
CA HIS A 64 -10.01 5.14 16.44
C HIS A 64 -10.63 6.05 15.37
N TRP A 65 -9.82 6.90 14.75
CA TRP A 65 -10.29 7.79 13.68
C TRP A 65 -10.89 7.01 12.50
N VAL A 66 -10.18 5.99 12.01
CA VAL A 66 -10.63 5.22 10.83
C VAL A 66 -11.82 4.33 11.17
N SER A 67 -11.90 3.80 12.40
CA SER A 67 -13.02 2.96 12.82
C SER A 67 -14.34 3.72 12.95
N GLN A 68 -14.28 5.04 13.14
CA GLN A 68 -15.45 5.92 13.26
C GLN A 68 -15.83 6.62 11.94
N CYS A 69 -15.08 6.38 10.86
CA CYS A 69 -15.37 7.03 9.58
C CYS A 69 -16.59 6.40 8.88
N SER A 70 -17.23 7.16 7.98
CA SER A 70 -18.38 6.70 7.19
C SER A 70 -18.01 5.76 6.03
N LEU A 71 -16.72 5.53 5.80
CA LEU A 71 -16.21 4.69 4.73
C LEU A 71 -16.07 3.24 5.22
N LEU A 72 -17.11 2.43 5.02
CA LEU A 72 -17.11 1.01 5.40
C LEU A 72 -15.83 0.24 4.99
N PRO A 73 -15.27 0.40 3.77
CA PRO A 73 -14.03 -0.28 3.41
C PRO A 73 -12.83 0.09 4.31
N MET A 74 -12.76 1.35 4.74
CA MET A 74 -11.70 1.83 5.63
C MET A 74 -11.92 1.34 7.07
N VAL A 75 -13.17 1.29 7.54
CA VAL A 75 -13.51 0.69 8.84
C VAL A 75 -13.09 -0.78 8.89
N GLU A 76 -13.36 -1.56 7.84
CA GLU A 76 -12.92 -2.95 7.76
C GLU A 76 -11.39 -3.09 7.72
N THR A 77 -10.71 -2.15 7.07
CA THR A 77 -9.24 -2.06 7.09
C THR A 77 -8.72 -1.81 8.51
N ALA A 78 -9.35 -0.90 9.27
CA ALA A 78 -8.97 -0.66 10.67
C ALA A 78 -9.19 -1.90 11.55
N LYS A 79 -10.31 -2.61 11.38
CA LYS A 79 -10.56 -3.89 12.07
C LYS A 79 -9.51 -4.94 11.72
N MET A 80 -9.10 -5.03 10.45
CA MET A 80 -8.02 -5.93 10.02
C MET A 80 -6.70 -5.58 10.70
N VAL A 81 -6.32 -4.30 10.71
CA VAL A 81 -5.13 -3.81 11.43
C VAL A 81 -5.19 -4.19 12.91
N LYS A 82 -6.36 -4.07 13.55
CA LYS A 82 -6.54 -4.46 14.95
C LYS A 82 -6.40 -5.96 15.18
N ARG A 83 -6.89 -6.82 14.27
CA ARG A 83 -6.69 -8.27 14.33
C ARG A 83 -5.22 -8.67 14.25
N HIS A 84 -4.44 -7.95 13.44
CA HIS A 84 -3.00 -8.20 13.24
C HIS A 84 -2.10 -7.25 14.03
N TRP A 85 -2.61 -6.65 15.10
CA TRP A 85 -1.90 -5.61 15.85
C TRP A 85 -0.51 -6.03 16.29
N GLN A 86 -0.38 -7.22 16.86
CA GLN A 86 0.90 -7.75 17.33
C GLN A 86 1.91 -7.90 16.20
N GLY A 87 1.51 -8.51 15.08
CA GLY A 87 2.40 -8.66 13.92
C GLY A 87 2.84 -7.33 13.31
N ILE A 88 1.99 -6.30 13.39
CA ILE A 88 2.34 -4.94 12.94
C ILE A 88 3.42 -4.32 13.86
N LEU A 89 3.31 -4.51 15.18
CA LEU A 89 4.33 -4.05 16.12
C LEU A 89 5.67 -4.77 15.90
N GLU A 90 5.63 -6.08 15.71
CA GLU A 90 6.81 -6.90 15.42
C GLU A 90 7.44 -6.55 14.07
N CYS A 91 6.63 -6.22 13.06
CA CYS A 91 7.09 -5.75 11.76
C CYS A 91 7.86 -4.42 11.88
N LYS A 92 7.36 -3.48 12.69
CA LYS A 92 8.07 -2.22 12.95
C LYS A 92 9.39 -2.44 13.71
N LEU A 93 9.47 -3.45 14.58
CA LEU A 93 10.69 -3.82 15.32
C LEU A 93 11.72 -4.47 14.40
N SER A 94 11.28 -5.41 13.57
CA SER A 94 12.14 -6.13 12.63
C SER A 94 12.56 -5.29 11.43
N SER A 95 11.85 -4.19 11.17
CA SER A 95 12.10 -3.24 10.08
C SER A 95 12.26 -3.92 8.71
N ILE A 96 11.62 -5.09 8.52
CA ILE A 96 11.58 -5.80 7.24
C ILE A 96 10.75 -4.95 6.29
N ASN A 97 11.46 -4.19 5.45
CA ASN A 97 10.83 -3.34 4.45
C ASN A 97 10.35 -4.19 3.25
N ASN A 98 9.44 -3.62 2.46
CA ASN A 98 8.95 -4.28 1.24
C ASN A 98 10.08 -4.64 0.28
N GLY A 99 11.18 -3.88 0.24
CA GLY A 99 12.33 -4.20 -0.61
C GLY A 99 13.01 -5.52 -0.26
N ILE A 100 13.14 -5.84 1.04
CA ILE A 100 13.66 -7.14 1.50
C ILE A 100 12.70 -8.27 1.10
N LEU A 101 11.39 -8.03 1.28
CA LEU A 101 10.36 -9.00 0.91
C LEU A 101 10.29 -9.24 -0.61
N GLU A 102 10.43 -8.17 -1.41
CA GLU A 102 10.47 -8.20 -2.87
C GLU A 102 11.74 -8.90 -3.37
N GLY A 103 12.89 -8.66 -2.72
CA GLY A 103 14.14 -9.37 -2.98
C GLY A 103 13.97 -10.88 -2.73
N LEU A 104 13.43 -11.26 -1.58
CA LEU A 104 13.13 -12.67 -1.26
C LEU A 104 12.14 -13.29 -2.25
N ASN A 105 11.07 -12.58 -2.60
CA ASN A 105 10.09 -13.05 -3.57
C ASN A 105 10.72 -13.26 -4.95
N SER A 106 11.62 -12.36 -5.37
CA SER A 106 12.35 -12.48 -6.64
C SER A 106 13.25 -13.72 -6.67
N VAL A 107 13.96 -14.00 -5.56
CA VAL A 107 14.78 -15.22 -5.41
C VAL A 107 13.91 -16.48 -5.46
N ILE A 108 12.80 -16.51 -4.73
CA ILE A 108 11.86 -17.65 -4.71
C ILE A 108 11.24 -17.87 -6.10
N GLN A 109 10.91 -16.80 -6.82
CA GLN A 109 10.41 -16.90 -8.19
C GLN A 109 11.47 -17.39 -9.17
N ALA A 110 12.73 -16.98 -9.01
CA ALA A 110 13.84 -17.52 -9.80
C ALA A 110 14.01 -19.02 -9.55
N ALA A 111 13.96 -19.46 -8.29
CA ALA A 111 13.97 -20.88 -7.92
C ALA A 111 12.83 -21.64 -8.58
N LYS A 112 11.61 -21.08 -8.56
CA LYS A 112 10.43 -21.68 -9.19
C LYS A 112 10.61 -21.80 -10.69
N ARG A 113 11.14 -20.77 -11.38
CA ARG A 113 11.42 -20.80 -12.82
C ARG A 113 12.44 -21.88 -13.18
N LYS A 114 13.55 -21.98 -12.43
CA LYS A 114 14.59 -23.00 -12.64
C LYS A 114 14.12 -24.42 -12.38
N ALA A 115 13.19 -24.62 -11.44
CA ALA A 115 12.63 -25.93 -11.13
C ALA A 115 11.42 -26.35 -12.00
N ARG A 116 10.98 -25.51 -12.95
CA ARG A 116 9.90 -25.88 -13.88
C ARG A 116 10.28 -27.14 -14.65
N GLY A 117 9.34 -28.08 -14.79
CA GLY A 117 9.57 -29.37 -15.45
C GLY A 117 10.10 -30.48 -14.52
N TYR A 118 10.66 -30.13 -13.36
CA TYR A 118 11.30 -31.09 -12.45
C TYR A 118 10.47 -31.40 -11.18
N GLY A 119 9.23 -30.93 -11.08
CA GLY A 119 8.35 -31.25 -9.96
C GLY A 119 8.74 -30.61 -8.61
N LYS A 120 7.93 -30.85 -7.57
CA LYS A 120 8.00 -30.09 -6.30
C LYS A 120 9.29 -30.30 -5.48
N LYS A 121 9.89 -31.50 -5.54
CA LYS A 121 11.14 -31.81 -4.81
C LYS A 121 12.28 -30.92 -5.28
N HIS A 122 12.39 -30.70 -6.59
CA HIS A 122 13.45 -29.90 -7.20
C HIS A 122 13.26 -28.39 -6.95
N PHE A 123 12.03 -27.91 -6.78
CA PHE A 123 11.79 -26.54 -6.33
C PHE A 123 12.38 -26.26 -4.95
N LYS A 124 12.16 -27.19 -3.99
CA LYS A 124 12.74 -27.07 -2.65
C LYS A 124 14.27 -27.03 -2.71
N THR A 125 14.89 -27.92 -3.49
CA THR A 125 16.35 -27.93 -3.71
C THR A 125 16.84 -26.62 -4.33
N MET A 126 16.19 -26.12 -5.38
CA MET A 126 16.56 -24.85 -6.02
C MET A 126 16.38 -23.64 -5.09
N ALA A 127 15.36 -23.66 -4.23
CA ALA A 127 15.16 -22.61 -3.25
C ALA A 127 16.32 -22.57 -2.24
N TYR A 128 16.76 -23.72 -1.71
CA TYR A 128 17.93 -23.77 -0.83
C TYR A 128 19.21 -23.34 -1.55
N LEU A 129 19.47 -23.86 -2.75
CA LEU A 129 20.66 -23.53 -3.54
C LEU A 129 20.76 -22.03 -3.87
N LEU A 130 19.64 -21.36 -4.12
CA LEU A 130 19.62 -19.93 -4.42
C LEU A 130 19.58 -19.05 -3.17
N SER A 131 19.07 -19.56 -2.04
CA SER A 131 19.03 -18.82 -0.76
C SER A 131 20.33 -18.90 0.01
N GLU A 132 21.10 -19.97 -0.17
CA GLU A 132 22.41 -20.15 0.45
C GLU A 132 23.50 -19.64 -0.48
N LYS A 133 24.56 -19.04 0.08
CA LYS A 133 25.83 -18.85 -0.65
C LYS A 133 26.57 -20.18 -0.75
N LEU A 134 25.92 -21.20 -1.32
CA LEU A 134 26.51 -22.52 -1.44
C LEU A 134 27.51 -22.51 -2.59
N ASP A 135 28.80 -22.54 -2.26
CA ASP A 135 29.87 -22.64 -3.24
C ASP A 135 29.96 -24.07 -3.78
N LEU A 136 29.19 -24.34 -4.83
CA LEU A 136 29.11 -25.66 -5.48
C LEU A 136 30.45 -26.10 -6.07
N HIS A 137 31.38 -25.18 -6.31
CA HIS A 137 32.73 -25.51 -6.77
C HIS A 137 33.50 -26.33 -5.71
N ARG A 138 33.19 -26.15 -4.42
CA ARG A 138 33.77 -26.97 -3.34
C ARG A 138 33.28 -28.42 -3.35
N ILE A 139 32.15 -28.69 -4.00
CA ILE A 139 31.54 -30.02 -4.06
C ILE A 139 31.85 -30.69 -5.41
N ASN A 140 31.89 -29.93 -6.50
CA ASN A 140 32.25 -30.41 -7.83
C ASN A 140 32.77 -29.25 -8.70
N GLY A 141 34.04 -29.33 -9.11
CA GLY A 141 34.72 -28.28 -9.89
C GLY A 141 34.17 -28.05 -11.31
N PHE A 142 33.28 -28.93 -11.80
CA PHE A 142 32.62 -28.78 -13.09
C PHE A 142 31.26 -28.08 -13.03
N LEU A 143 30.76 -27.74 -11.84
CA LEU A 143 29.50 -27.03 -11.71
C LEU A 143 29.68 -25.52 -11.84
N PRO A 144 28.85 -24.83 -12.65
CA PRO A 144 28.95 -23.39 -12.81
C PRO A 144 28.61 -22.68 -11.48
N THR A 145 29.42 -21.68 -11.13
CA THR A 145 29.27 -20.87 -9.91
C THR A 145 28.21 -19.79 -10.02
N CYS A 146 27.64 -19.56 -11.20
CA CYS A 146 26.66 -18.52 -11.46
C CYS A 146 25.30 -19.15 -11.80
N PHE A 147 24.32 -19.00 -10.92
CA PHE A 147 22.91 -19.34 -11.13
C PHE A 147 22.04 -18.08 -11.20
#